data_AF-A0A832U3A4-F1
#
_entry.id   AF-A0A832U3A4-F1
#
_cell.length_a   1.000
_cell.length_b   1.000
_cell.length_c   1.000
_cell.angle_alpha   90.00
_cell.angle_beta   90.00
_cell.angle_gamma   90.00
#
_symmetry.space_group_name_H-M   'P 1'
#
loop_
_entity.id
_entity.type
_entity.pdbx_description
1 polymer ?
#
loop_
_entity_poly.entity_id
_entity_poly.type
_entity_poly.pdbx_seq_one_letter_code
_entity_poly.pdbx_strand_id
1 'polypeptide(L)'
;MNLPKIPVNFVAKDNTFYALVNKDEKASSVAVFSDLSSCVKKVKDHLKSGMKTEDLELMSLAYLNDNFETKKMSWETIAIELSKE
;
A
#
# COMPACT_ATOMS: atom_id res chain seq x y z
N MET A 1 19.36 -6.46 -23.75
CA MET A 1 18.55 -7.51 -23.08
C MET A 1 17.14 -6.95 -22.96
N ASN A 2 16.19 -7.41 -23.78
CA ASN A 2 14.80 -6.91 -23.73
C ASN A 2 14.04 -7.75 -22.71
N LEU A 3 13.67 -7.15 -21.58
CA LEU A 3 12.77 -7.77 -20.62
C LEU A 3 11.36 -7.82 -21.21
N PRO A 4 10.63 -8.94 -21.10
CA PRO A 4 9.27 -9.02 -21.59
C PRO A 4 8.37 -8.02 -20.85
N LYS A 5 7.67 -7.18 -21.60
CA LYS A 5 6.61 -6.32 -21.06
C LYS A 5 5.40 -7.21 -20.80
N ILE A 6 5.17 -7.54 -19.53
CA ILE A 6 3.94 -8.21 -19.10
C ILE A 6 2.84 -7.15 -19.06
N PRO A 7 1.79 -7.23 -19.90
CA PRO A 7 0.65 -6.33 -19.77
C PRO A 7 -0.10 -6.70 -18.49
N VAL A 8 0.01 -5.85 -17.47
CA VAL A 8 -0.75 -6.03 -16.23
C VAL A 8 -2.00 -5.17 -16.31
N ASN A 9 -3.14 -5.82 -16.58
CA ASN A 9 -4.44 -5.18 -16.52
C ASN A 9 -4.94 -5.22 -15.08
N PHE A 10 -4.87 -4.09 -14.38
CA PHE A 10 -5.42 -3.96 -13.03
C PHE A 10 -6.80 -3.32 -13.09
N VAL A 11 -7.82 -4.01 -12.58
CA VAL A 11 -9.17 -3.45 -12.41
C VAL A 11 -9.28 -2.96 -10.97
N ALA A 12 -9.10 -1.65 -10.76
CA ALA A 12 -9.39 -1.00 -9.48
C ALA A 12 -10.71 -0.23 -9.57
N LYS A 13 -11.46 -0.23 -8.47
CA LYS A 13 -12.48 0.79 -8.24
C LYS A 13 -11.70 2.11 -8.09
N ASP A 14 -11.89 3.06 -8.99
CA ASP A 14 -11.29 4.41 -8.94
C ASP A 14 -9.82 4.57 -9.38
N ASN A 15 -9.25 3.65 -10.19
CA ASN A 15 -7.86 3.71 -10.70
C ASN A 15 -6.78 3.93 -9.61
N THR A 16 -7.12 3.62 -8.35
CA THR A 16 -6.26 3.86 -7.19
C THR A 16 -5.95 2.52 -6.51
N PHE A 17 -4.68 2.33 -6.19
CA PHE A 17 -4.17 1.19 -5.45
C PHE A 17 -3.50 1.67 -4.17
N TYR A 18 -3.34 0.76 -3.21
CA TYR A 18 -2.65 1.04 -1.97
C TYR A 18 -1.49 0.08 -1.82
N ALA A 19 -0.29 0.59 -1.61
CA ALA A 19 0.89 -0.22 -1.33
C ALA A 19 1.24 -0.12 0.15
N LEU A 20 1.44 -1.28 0.79
CA LEU A 20 2.08 -1.38 2.09
C LEU A 20 3.52 -1.83 1.89
N VAL A 21 4.45 -0.96 2.27
CA VAL A 21 5.87 -1.23 2.30
C VAL A 21 6.23 -1.61 3.73
N ASN A 22 6.75 -2.81 3.91
CA ASN A 22 7.38 -3.24 5.15
C ASN A 22 8.90 -3.05 4.99
N LYS A 23 9.49 -2.25 5.87
CA LYS A 23 10.91 -1.92 5.95
C LYS A 23 11.54 -2.71 7.09
N ASP A 24 11.47 -4.03 7.02
CA ASP A 24 12.24 -4.89 7.91
C ASP A 24 13.73 -4.76 7.53
N GLU A 25 14.60 -4.62 8.53
CA GLU A 25 16.06 -4.53 8.37
C GLU A 25 16.65 -5.71 7.58
N LYS A 26 15.93 -6.85 7.52
CA LYS A 26 16.38 -8.08 6.85
C LYS A 26 15.83 -8.24 5.43
N ALA A 27 14.64 -7.73 5.14
CA ALA A 27 14.01 -7.86 3.82
C ALA A 27 12.84 -6.89 3.66
N SER A 28 12.99 -5.92 2.75
CA SER A 28 11.88 -5.06 2.35
C SER A 28 10.87 -5.83 1.50
N SER A 29 9.58 -5.73 1.84
CA SER A 29 8.50 -6.31 1.04
C SER A 29 7.45 -5.27 0.70
N VAL A 30 6.84 -5.39 -0.48
CA VAL A 30 5.74 -4.53 -0.93
C VAL A 30 4.53 -5.38 -1.24
N ALA A 31 3.40 -5.07 -0.61
CA ALA A 31 2.10 -5.65 -0.92
C ALA A 31 1.18 -4.58 -1.51
N VAL A 32 0.43 -4.91 -2.56
CA VAL A 32 -0.47 -3.99 -3.26
C VAL A 32 -1.92 -4.46 -3.10
N PHE A 33 -2.81 -3.52 -2.80
CA PHE A 33 -4.21 -3.74 -2.51
C PHE A 33 -5.07 -2.85 -3.41
N SER A 34 -6.24 -3.36 -3.79
CA SER A 34 -7.23 -2.62 -4.61
C SER A 34 -8.09 -1.65 -3.81
N ASP A 35 -8.04 -1.71 -2.47
CA ASP A 35 -8.82 -0.87 -1.58
C ASP A 35 -8.04 -0.57 -0.28
N LEU A 36 -8.37 0.57 0.33
CA LEU A 36 -7.67 1.06 1.52
C LEU A 36 -7.90 0.14 2.73
N SER A 37 -9.13 -0.33 2.94
CA SER A 37 -9.51 -1.09 4.12
C SER A 37 -8.75 -2.42 4.20
N SER A 38 -8.62 -3.16 3.09
CA SER A 38 -7.81 -4.38 3.01
C SER A 38 -6.33 -4.12 3.32
N CYS A 39 -5.80 -2.99 2.86
CA CYS A 39 -4.43 -2.58 3.15
C CYS A 39 -4.23 -2.25 4.63
N VAL A 40 -5.17 -1.51 5.22
CA VAL A 40 -5.17 -1.12 6.64
C VAL A 40 -5.35 -2.33 7.57
N LYS A 41 -6.18 -3.31 7.19
CA LYS A 41 -6.25 -4.59 7.88
C LYS A 41 -4.89 -5.26 7.97
N LYS A 42 -4.11 -5.22 6.89
CA LYS A 42 -2.76 -5.78 6.90
C LYS A 42 -1.80 -5.00 7.80
N VAL A 43 -1.91 -3.67 7.84
CA VAL A 43 -1.18 -2.83 8.82
C VAL A 43 -1.50 -3.27 10.25
N LYS A 44 -2.79 -3.48 10.58
CA LYS A 44 -3.24 -3.96 11.89
C LYS A 44 -2.60 -5.30 12.26
N ASP A 45 -2.55 -6.24 11.32
CA ASP A 45 -1.92 -7.55 11.53
C ASP A 45 -0.42 -7.41 11.82
N HIS A 46 0.29 -6.55 11.08
CA HIS A 46 1.71 -6.28 11.31
C HIS A 46 1.96 -5.63 12.67
N LEU A 47 1.17 -4.62 13.05
CA LEU A 47 1.28 -3.99 14.37
C LEU A 47 1.02 -4.98 15.51
N LYS A 48 0.02 -5.87 15.36
CA LYS A 48 -0.25 -6.94 16.33
C LYS A 48 0.89 -7.96 16.45
N SER A 49 1.67 -8.15 15.39
CA SER A 49 2.87 -9.00 15.41
C SER A 49 4.10 -8.33 16.05
N GLY A 50 3.98 -7.07 16.48
CA GLY A 50 5.05 -6.33 17.16
C GLY A 50 5.92 -5.47 16.24
N MET A 51 5.57 -5.33 14.95
CA MET A 51 6.23 -4.32 14.11
C MET A 51 5.90 -2.92 14.60
N LYS A 52 6.85 -2.00 14.45
CA LYS A 52 6.65 -0.60 14.78
C LYS A 52 6.08 0.15 13.59
N THR A 53 5.46 1.28 13.87
CA THR A 53 4.93 2.19 12.85
C THR A 53 6.04 2.78 11.97
N GLU A 54 7.27 2.91 12.46
CA GLU A 54 8.43 3.36 11.68
C GLU A 54 8.85 2.38 10.59
N ASP A 55 8.53 1.09 10.77
CA ASP A 55 8.86 0.01 9.84
C ASP A 55 7.80 -0.17 8.74
N LEU A 56 6.67 0.55 8.85
CA LEU A 56 5.53 0.42 7.94
C LEU A 56 5.29 1.74 7.20
N GLU A 57 5.18 1.65 5.88
CA GLU A 57 4.81 2.80 5.04
C GLU A 57 3.66 2.43 4.11
N LEU A 58 2.56 3.17 4.26
CA LEU A 58 1.40 3.05 3.40
C LEU A 58 1.45 4.14 2.33
N MET A 59 1.28 3.76 1.07
CA MET A 59 1.18 4.69 -0.06
C MET A 59 -0.10 4.45 -0.83
N SER A 60 -0.65 5.51 -1.41
CA SER A 60 -1.63 5.42 -2.48
C SER A 60 -0.94 5.61 -3.83
N LEU A 61 -1.37 4.87 -4.83
CA LEU A 61 -0.92 4.93 -6.21
C LEU A 61 -2.14 5.16 -7.09
N ALA A 62 -2.26 6.35 -7.66
CA ALA A 62 -3.34 6.69 -8.59
C ALA A 62 -2.79 6.75 -10.01
N TYR A 63 -3.51 6.15 -10.97
CA TYR A 63 -3.20 6.31 -12.39
C TYR A 63 -4.10 7.40 -12.99
N LEU A 64 -3.50 8.53 -13.34
CA LEU A 64 -4.18 9.73 -13.83
C LEU A 64 -3.41 10.32 -15.02
N ASN A 65 -4.12 10.62 -16.12
CA ASN A 65 -3.55 11.28 -17.31
C ASN A 65 -2.24 10.64 -17.80
N ASP A 66 -2.27 9.32 -18.00
CA ASP A 66 -1.12 8.49 -18.42
C ASP A 66 0.10 8.50 -17.48
N ASN A 67 -0.06 9.01 -16.25
CA ASN A 67 0.99 9.07 -15.22
C ASN A 67 0.57 8.36 -13.93
N PHE A 68 1.56 7.90 -13.17
CA PHE A 68 1.35 7.39 -11.81
C PHE A 68 1.65 8.48 -10.80
N GLU A 69 0.66 8.82 -9.99
CA GLU A 69 0.83 9.66 -8.81
C GLU A 69 0.96 8.78 -7.57
N THR A 70 2.05 8.96 -6.83
CA THR A 70 2.26 8.26 -5.57
C THR A 70 2.17 9.23 -4.41
N LYS A 71 1.32 8.94 -3.42
CA LYS A 71 1.19 9.76 -2.22
C LYS A 71 1.33 8.90 -0.97
N LYS A 72 2.29 9.25 -0.12
CA LYS A 72 2.43 8.68 1.22
C LYS A 72 1.19 9.02 2.04
N MET A 73 0.64 8.03 2.73
CA MET A 73 -0.48 8.23 3.63
C MET A 73 0.00 8.61 5.02
N SER A 74 -0.72 9.53 5.64
CA SER A 74 -0.42 9.97 7.00
C SER A 74 -0.94 8.97 8.03
N TRP A 75 -0.28 8.90 9.19
CA TRP A 75 -0.72 8.01 10.27
C TRP A 75 -2.09 8.38 10.84
N GLU A 76 -2.48 9.66 10.77
CA GLU A 76 -3.83 10.10 11.12
C GLU A 76 -4.88 9.47 10.21
N THR A 77 -4.61 9.40 8.90
CA THR A 77 -5.52 8.78 7.93
C THR A 77 -5.63 7.27 8.20
N ILE A 78 -4.50 6.62 8.48
CA ILE A 78 -4.46 5.19 8.82
C ILE A 78 -5.23 4.93 10.12
N ALA A 79 -5.07 5.77 11.14
CA ALA A 79 -5.76 5.64 12.42
C ALA A 79 -7.28 5.82 12.28
N ILE A 80 -7.74 6.76 11.44
CA ILE A 80 -9.15 6.95 11.12
C ILE A 80 -9.72 5.71 10.44
N GLU A 81 -8.96 5.04 9.56
CA GLU A 81 -9.45 3.83 8.91
C GLU A 81 -9.46 2.64 9.88
N LEU A 82 -8.42 2.50 10.72
CA LEU A 82 -8.35 1.47 11.76
C LEU A 82 -9.48 1.55 12.77
N SER A 83 -10.03 2.74 13.04
CA SER A 83 -11.14 2.91 13.99
C SER A 83 -12.51 2.48 13.43
N LYS A 84 -12.61 2.27 12.12
CA LYS A 84 -13.82 1.76 11.47
C LYS A 84 -13.92 0.23 11.48
N GLU A 85 -12.83 -0.47 11.84
CA GLU A 85 -12.75 -1.94 11.98
C GLU A 85 -12.91 -2.43 13.41
#